data_AF-A0A8E2F250-F1
#
_entry.id   AF-A0A8E2F250-F1
#
_cell.length_a   1.000
_cell.length_b   1.000
_cell.length_c   1.000
_cell.angle_alpha   90.00
_cell.angle_beta   90.00
_cell.angle_gamma   90.00
#
_symmetry.space_group_name_H-M   'P 1'
#
loop_
_entity.id
_entity.type
_entity.pdbx_description
1 polymer ?
#
loop_
_entity_poly.entity_id
_entity_poly.type
_entity_poly.pdbx_seq_one_letter_code
_entity_poly.pdbx_strand_id
1 'polypeptide(L)'
;MVDLDPLFRRAYWALAGLGGAYAIFLLCLTNHTLQRHALYAHKFHTGFWHDVNNPESFGFAKNQVTPFNLTTPDREILYCWHVLPLDVYAKHEREITAQPSGPVDDLTTTIGYRLLKSDPKSRVVINCKQPLLLLLPPLLLKHAANPPLQSTA
;
A
#
# COMPACT_ATOMS: atom_id res chain seq x y z
N MET A 1 7.53 -45.62 -42.16
CA MET A 1 7.77 -44.97 -40.86
C MET A 1 8.80 -43.89 -41.16
N VAL A 2 8.45 -42.61 -41.06
CA VAL A 2 9.34 -41.53 -41.52
C VAL A 2 10.49 -41.41 -40.52
N ASP A 3 11.71 -41.71 -40.95
CA ASP A 3 12.92 -41.51 -40.15
C ASP A 3 13.25 -40.02 -40.13
N LEU A 4 12.89 -39.34 -39.04
CA LEU A 4 13.27 -37.94 -38.81
C LEU A 4 14.72 -37.88 -38.33
N ASP A 5 15.52 -37.03 -38.98
CA ASP A 5 16.88 -36.72 -38.55
C ASP A 5 16.94 -36.34 -37.06
N PRO A 6 18.00 -36.76 -36.34
CA PRO A 6 18.15 -36.53 -34.90
C PRO A 6 18.13 -35.03 -34.54
N LEU A 7 18.49 -34.16 -35.48
CA LEU A 7 18.40 -32.71 -35.35
C LEU A 7 16.94 -32.21 -35.29
N PHE A 8 16.07 -32.72 -36.16
CA PHE A 8 14.65 -32.36 -36.19
C PHE A 8 13.92 -32.83 -34.94
N ARG A 9 14.26 -34.01 -34.43
CA ARG A 9 13.71 -34.51 -33.16
C ARG A 9 14.06 -33.58 -31.99
N ARG A 10 15.30 -33.09 -31.91
CA ARG A 10 15.72 -32.14 -30.85
C ARG A 10 15.01 -30.79 -30.99
N ALA A 11 14.92 -30.26 -32.20
CA ALA A 11 14.21 -29.01 -32.46
C ALA A 11 12.72 -29.11 -32.09
N TYR A 12 12.07 -30.23 -32.41
CA TYR A 12 10.69 -30.49 -32.02
C TYR A 12 10.48 -30.47 -30.50
N TRP A 13 11.33 -31.17 -29.74
CA TRP A 13 11.24 -31.17 -28.27
C TRP A 13 11.53 -29.79 -27.65
N ALA A 14 12.44 -29.01 -28.24
CA ALA A 14 12.70 -27.64 -27.79
C ALA A 14 11.49 -26.73 -28.03
N LEU A 15 10.88 -26.80 -29.22
CA LEU A 15 9.69 -26.02 -29.56
C LEU A 15 8.47 -26.44 -28.73
N ALA A 16 8.30 -27.75 -28.52
CA ALA A 16 7.25 -28.30 -27.67
C ALA A 16 7.44 -27.89 -26.20
N GLY A 17 8.69 -27.89 -25.70
CA GLY A 17 9.01 -27.41 -24.36
C GLY A 17 8.70 -25.92 -24.19
N LEU A 18 9.07 -25.09 -25.17
CA LEU A 18 8.79 -23.66 -25.16
C LEU A 18 7.28 -23.37 -25.24
N GLY A 19 6.56 -24.06 -26.14
CA GLY A 19 5.11 -23.95 -26.28
C GLY A 19 4.37 -24.43 -25.03
N GLY A 20 4.82 -25.54 -24.43
CA GLY A 20 4.29 -26.05 -23.17
C GLY A 20 4.51 -25.10 -22.01
N ALA A 21 5.72 -24.54 -21.88
CA ALA A 21 6.02 -23.52 -20.87
C ALA A 21 5.15 -22.27 -21.04
N TYR A 22 4.92 -21.83 -22.29
CA TYR A 22 4.04 -20.71 -22.59
C TYR A 22 2.57 -21.00 -22.24
N ALA A 23 2.07 -22.18 -22.56
CA ALA A 23 0.71 -22.60 -22.19
C ALA A 23 0.53 -22.68 -20.67
N ILE A 24 1.52 -23.24 -19.95
CA ILE A 24 1.51 -23.29 -18.48
C ILE A 24 1.53 -21.87 -17.90
N PHE A 25 2.31 -20.96 -18.48
CA PHE A 25 2.33 -19.56 -18.08
C PHE A 25 0.95 -18.91 -18.23
N LEU A 26 0.28 -19.08 -19.37
CA LEU A 26 -1.07 -18.55 -19.60
C LEU A 26 -2.12 -19.16 -18.65
N LEU A 27 -2.03 -20.47 -18.36
CA LEU A 27 -2.89 -21.12 -17.37
C LEU A 27 -2.64 -20.59 -15.95
N CYS A 28 -1.38 -20.34 -15.59
CA CYS A 28 -1.02 -19.66 -14.35
C CYS A 28 -1.66 -18.27 -14.25
N LEU A 29 -1.70 -17.50 -15.34
CA LEU A 29 -2.34 -16.18 -15.38
C LEU A 29 -3.86 -16.24 -15.20
N THR A 30 -4.49 -17.36 -15.58
CA THR A 30 -5.95 -17.56 -15.39
C THR A 30 -6.29 -17.88 -13.93
N ASN A 31 -5.30 -18.30 -13.13
CA ASN A 31 -5.49 -18.54 -11.71
C ASN A 31 -5.49 -17.22 -10.93
N HIS A 32 -6.66 -16.86 -10.41
CA HIS A 32 -6.89 -15.65 -9.64
C HIS A 32 -5.98 -15.49 -8.40
N THR A 33 -5.50 -16.60 -7.81
CA THR A 33 -4.56 -16.55 -6.68
C THR A 33 -3.18 -16.07 -7.13
N LEU A 34 -2.68 -16.59 -8.25
CA LEU A 34 -1.39 -16.15 -8.82
C LEU A 34 -1.46 -14.72 -9.35
N GLN A 35 -2.58 -14.36 -9.98
CA GLN A 35 -2.83 -13.00 -10.42
C GLN A 35 -2.84 -12.01 -9.24
N ARG A 36 -3.49 -12.35 -8.12
CA ARG A 36 -3.48 -11.51 -6.91
C ARG A 36 -2.08 -11.36 -6.31
N HIS A 37 -1.29 -12.44 -6.29
CA HIS A 37 0.08 -12.38 -5.80
C HIS A 37 1.01 -11.57 -6.71
N ALA A 38 0.90 -11.72 -8.03
CA ALA A 38 1.73 -11.00 -9.00
C ALA A 38 1.32 -9.51 -9.13
N LEU A 39 0.02 -9.22 -9.16
CA LEU A 39 -0.49 -7.87 -9.40
C LEU A 39 -0.49 -7.00 -8.14
N TYR A 40 -0.82 -7.57 -6.98
CA TYR A 40 -0.94 -6.80 -5.74
C TYR A 40 0.19 -7.05 -4.75
N ALA A 41 1.19 -7.87 -5.12
CA ALA A 41 2.28 -8.25 -4.24
C ALA A 41 1.78 -8.66 -2.84
N HIS A 42 0.64 -9.36 -2.78
CA HIS A 42 -0.16 -9.55 -1.56
C HIS A 42 0.60 -10.22 -0.40
N LYS A 43 1.70 -10.93 -0.69
CA LYS A 43 2.58 -11.54 0.31
C LYS A 43 3.89 -10.78 0.58
N PHE A 44 4.22 -9.78 -0.23
CA PHE A 44 5.42 -8.98 -0.01
C PHE A 44 5.12 -7.91 1.05
N HIS A 45 5.42 -8.24 2.30
CA HIS A 45 5.49 -7.26 3.37
C HIS A 45 6.73 -6.38 3.15
N THR A 46 6.54 -5.19 2.57
CA THR A 46 7.60 -4.18 2.41
C THR A 46 8.00 -3.51 3.74
N GLY A 47 7.51 -4.01 4.88
CA GLY A 47 7.80 -3.50 6.23
C GLY A 47 9.18 -3.87 6.80
N PHE A 48 10.08 -4.45 6.01
CA PHE A 48 11.38 -4.93 6.53
C PHE A 48 12.38 -3.79 6.82
N TRP A 49 12.16 -2.59 6.27
CA TRP A 49 13.16 -1.50 6.32
C TRP A 49 12.74 -0.30 7.17
N HIS A 50 11.45 -0.15 7.50
CA HIS A 50 10.95 1.01 8.24
C HIS A 50 9.92 0.58 9.28
N ASP A 51 10.10 1.07 10.50
CA ASP A 51 9.15 0.85 11.59
C ASP A 51 7.88 1.64 11.32
N VAL A 52 6.84 0.94 10.87
CA VAL A 52 5.52 1.52 10.56
C VAL A 52 4.87 2.10 11.82
N ASN A 53 5.31 1.68 13.01
CA ASN A 53 4.83 2.23 14.29
C ASN A 53 5.45 3.59 14.62
N ASN A 54 6.52 3.98 13.92
CA ASN A 54 7.14 5.29 14.08
C ASN A 54 6.86 6.19 12.86
N PRO A 55 5.72 6.90 12.81
CA PRO A 55 5.38 7.77 11.71
C PRO A 55 6.36 8.95 11.54
N GLU A 56 7.10 9.33 12.59
CA GLU A 56 8.11 10.40 12.51
C GLU A 56 9.24 10.04 11.53
N SER A 57 9.55 8.74 11.39
CA SER A 57 10.55 8.25 10.42
C SER A 57 10.14 8.47 8.96
N PHE A 58 8.84 8.68 8.70
CA PHE A 58 8.29 8.96 7.37
C PHE A 58 8.15 10.47 7.09
N GLY A 59 8.61 11.33 7.99
CA GLY A 59 8.58 12.79 7.84
C GLY A 59 7.32 13.47 8.38
N PHE A 60 6.51 12.77 9.17
CA PHE A 60 5.39 13.38 9.89
C PHE A 60 5.84 14.10 11.17
N ALA A 61 5.10 15.11 11.59
CA ALA A 61 5.34 15.77 12.87
C ALA A 61 4.99 14.84 14.05
N LYS A 62 5.59 15.09 15.21
CA LYS A 62 5.40 14.28 16.42
C LYS A 62 3.91 14.16 16.76
N ASN A 63 3.43 12.92 16.92
CA ASN A 63 2.02 12.60 17.21
C ASN A 63 1.00 13.14 16.17
N GLN A 64 1.43 13.59 15.00
CA GLN A 64 0.51 13.99 13.93
C GLN A 64 -0.24 12.79 13.36
N VAL A 65 0.43 11.63 13.34
CA VAL A 65 -0.14 10.37 12.89
C VAL A 65 -0.23 9.44 14.08
N THR A 66 -1.40 8.83 14.27
CA THR A 66 -1.61 7.83 15.30
C THR A 66 -1.80 6.46 14.65
N PRO A 67 -0.86 5.53 14.85
CA PRO A 67 -1.04 4.15 14.42
C PRO A 67 -2.02 3.42 15.35
N PHE A 68 -2.94 2.65 14.76
CA PHE A 68 -3.92 1.84 15.50
C PHE A 68 -4.29 0.59 14.72
N ASN A 69 -4.78 -0.43 15.42
CA ASN A 69 -5.25 -1.68 14.84
C ASN A 69 -6.77 -1.70 14.82
N LEU A 70 -7.36 -2.03 13.67
CA LEU A 70 -8.80 -2.17 13.49
C LEU A 70 -9.15 -3.65 13.30
N THR A 71 -9.90 -4.22 14.24
CA THR A 71 -10.44 -5.57 14.11
C THR A 71 -11.71 -5.53 13.27
N THR A 72 -11.68 -6.23 12.15
CA THR A 72 -12.82 -6.34 11.23
C THR A 72 -13.78 -7.47 11.65
N PRO A 73 -15.05 -7.46 11.20
CA PRO A 73 -16.03 -8.51 11.54
C PRO A 73 -15.59 -9.94 11.11
N ASP A 74 -14.75 -10.02 10.10
CA ASP A 74 -14.12 -11.24 9.57
C ASP A 74 -12.92 -11.73 10.40
N ARG A 75 -12.65 -11.10 11.56
CA ARG A 75 -11.55 -11.41 12.49
C ARG A 75 -10.15 -11.12 11.97
N GLU A 76 -10.03 -10.37 10.88
CA GLU A 76 -8.75 -9.88 10.38
C GLU A 76 -8.38 -8.56 11.09
N ILE A 77 -7.10 -8.41 11.41
CA ILE A 77 -6.57 -7.21 12.07
C ILE A 77 -5.94 -6.32 10.98
N LEU A 78 -6.56 -5.18 10.73
CA LEU A 78 -6.04 -4.19 9.80
C LEU A 78 -5.21 -3.15 10.54
N TYR A 79 -3.97 -2.97 10.09
CA TYR A 79 -3.11 -1.91 10.59
C TYR A 79 -3.42 -0.60 9.86
N CYS A 80 -3.71 0.45 10.63
CA CYS A 80 -4.19 1.73 10.12
C CYS A 80 -3.40 2.90 10.70
N TRP A 81 -3.29 3.97 9.92
CA TRP A 81 -2.79 5.26 10.38
C TRP A 81 -3.92 6.28 10.35
N HIS A 82 -4.15 6.93 11.48
CA HIS A 82 -4.99 8.12 11.54
C HIS A 82 -4.10 9.36 11.39
N VAL A 83 -4.18 10.04 10.25
CA VAL A 83 -3.35 11.20 9.92
C VAL A 83 -4.15 12.48 10.11
N LEU A 84 -3.65 13.38 10.97
CA LEU A 84 -4.25 14.71 11.16
C LEU A 84 -3.81 15.69 10.05
N PRO A 85 -4.73 16.49 9.48
CA PRO A 85 -4.38 17.60 8.61
C PRO A 85 -3.47 18.60 9.32
N LEU A 86 -2.50 19.17 8.58
CA LEU A 86 -1.52 20.12 9.12
C LEU A 86 -2.17 21.31 9.82
N ASP A 87 -3.24 21.87 9.24
CA ASP A 87 -3.93 23.04 9.79
C ASP A 87 -4.56 22.76 11.16
N VAL A 88 -5.07 21.54 11.35
CA VAL A 88 -5.70 21.11 12.61
C VAL A 88 -4.63 20.81 13.65
N TYR A 89 -3.54 20.17 13.22
CA TYR A 89 -2.38 19.90 14.06
C TYR A 89 -1.75 21.18 14.59
N ALA A 90 -1.49 22.17 13.73
CA ALA A 90 -0.86 23.43 14.11
C ALA A 90 -1.67 24.20 15.19
N LYS A 91 -3.00 24.11 15.15
CA LYS A 91 -3.88 24.75 16.15
C LYS A 91 -3.86 24.06 17.52
N HIS A 92 -3.63 22.76 17.55
CA HIS A 92 -3.70 21.93 18.77
C HIS A 92 -2.36 21.25 19.11
N GLU A 93 -1.25 21.77 18.57
CA GLU A 93 0.09 21.17 18.63
C GLU A 93 0.51 20.84 20.07
N ARG A 94 0.23 21.75 21.01
CA ARG A 94 0.59 21.58 22.43
C ARG A 94 -0.13 20.38 23.06
N GLU A 95 -1.40 20.21 22.77
CA GLU A 95 -2.21 19.10 23.30
C GLU A 95 -1.80 17.77 22.67
N ILE A 96 -1.52 17.78 21.37
CA ILE A 96 -1.14 16.58 20.61
C ILE A 96 0.27 16.12 21.00
N THR A 97 1.22 17.04 21.16
CA THR A 97 2.62 16.73 21.52
C THR A 97 2.76 16.24 22.96
N ALA A 98 1.84 16.62 23.85
CA ALA A 98 1.81 16.17 25.24
C ALA A 98 1.36 14.71 25.39
N GLN A 99 0.70 14.13 24.39
CA GLN A 99 0.34 12.71 24.42
C GLN A 99 1.57 11.81 24.28
N PRO A 100 1.56 10.61 24.90
CA PRO A 100 2.58 9.61 24.65
C PRO A 100 2.56 9.22 23.16
N SER A 101 3.76 9.14 22.55
CA SER A 101 3.92 8.68 21.17
C SER A 101 3.86 7.16 21.12
N GLY A 102 3.21 6.61 20.08
CA GLY A 102 3.19 5.18 19.80
C GLY A 102 1.85 4.65 19.29
N PRO A 103 1.76 3.32 19.05
CA PRO A 103 0.52 2.64 18.70
C PRO A 103 -0.49 2.74 19.83
N VAL A 104 -1.73 3.05 19.48
CA VAL A 104 -2.84 3.11 20.42
C VAL A 104 -3.80 1.97 20.13
N ASP A 105 -4.23 1.26 21.17
CA ASP A 105 -5.18 0.14 21.05
C ASP A 105 -6.59 0.61 20.69
N ASP A 106 -7.02 1.76 21.22
CA ASP A 106 -8.32 2.37 20.97
C ASP A 106 -8.20 3.80 20.45
N LEU A 107 -8.50 3.99 19.17
CA LEU A 107 -8.48 5.29 18.50
C LEU A 107 -9.42 6.31 19.17
N THR A 108 -10.50 5.87 19.81
CA THR A 108 -11.52 6.78 20.37
C THR A 108 -10.99 7.60 21.55
N THR A 109 -9.91 7.13 22.19
CA THR A 109 -9.25 7.80 23.32
C THR A 109 -8.32 8.94 22.89
N THR A 110 -8.00 9.01 21.60
CA THR A 110 -6.99 9.93 21.06
C THR A 110 -7.55 11.35 20.87
N ILE A 111 -6.70 12.37 20.97
CA ILE A 111 -7.13 13.76 20.67
C ILE A 111 -7.56 13.87 19.21
N GLY A 112 -6.90 13.15 18.29
CA GLY A 112 -7.26 13.19 16.87
C GLY A 112 -8.71 12.78 16.61
N TYR A 113 -9.20 11.73 17.28
CA TYR A 113 -10.60 11.31 17.17
C TYR A 113 -11.57 12.34 17.79
N ARG A 114 -11.21 12.92 18.94
CA ARG A 114 -12.00 13.99 19.57
C ARG A 114 -12.14 15.20 18.65
N LEU A 115 -11.05 15.61 17.99
CA LEU A 115 -11.03 16.72 17.04
C LEU A 115 -11.92 16.43 15.83
N LEU A 116 -11.84 15.22 15.28
CA LEU A 116 -12.72 14.77 14.21
C LEU A 116 -14.20 14.85 14.61
N LYS A 117 -14.56 14.39 15.81
CA LYS A 117 -15.95 14.43 16.30
C LYS A 117 -16.46 15.84 16.62
N SER A 118 -15.56 16.75 17.00
CA SER A 118 -15.93 18.11 17.42
C SER A 118 -16.43 19.00 16.28
N ASP A 119 -15.98 18.75 15.04
CA ASP A 119 -16.38 19.54 13.87
C ASP A 119 -17.40 18.78 13.01
N PRO A 120 -18.67 19.23 12.93
CA PRO A 120 -19.70 18.60 12.11
C PRO A 120 -19.46 18.74 10.60
N LYS A 121 -18.54 19.62 10.17
CA LYS A 121 -18.15 19.76 8.75
C LYS A 121 -16.93 18.92 8.39
N SER A 122 -16.29 18.27 9.36
CA SER A 122 -15.13 17.43 9.11
C SER A 122 -15.49 16.27 8.17
N ARG A 123 -14.51 15.89 7.33
CA ARG A 123 -14.65 14.76 6.41
C ARG A 123 -13.49 13.80 6.62
N VAL A 124 -13.79 12.52 6.69
CA VAL A 124 -12.79 11.45 6.74
C VAL A 124 -12.52 10.97 5.33
N VAL A 125 -11.23 10.94 4.95
CA VAL A 125 -10.79 10.33 3.70
C VAL A 125 -10.11 9.02 4.03
N ILE A 126 -10.66 7.92 3.52
CA ILE A 126 -10.08 6.59 3.68
C ILE A 126 -9.21 6.32 2.46
N ASN A 127 -7.89 6.22 2.67
CA ASN A 127 -6.95 5.83 1.64
C ASN A 127 -6.36 4.46 1.98
N CYS A 128 -6.66 3.46 1.16
CA CYS A 128 -6.04 2.15 1.26
C CYS A 128 -4.78 2.15 0.39
N LYS A 129 -3.61 2.20 1.02
CA LYS A 129 -2.35 2.11 0.28
C LYS A 129 -2.09 0.66 -0.07
N GLN A 130 -2.34 0.29 -1.33
CA GLN A 130 -1.77 -0.95 -1.88
C GLN A 130 -0.23 -0.82 -1.93
N PRO A 131 0.52 -1.89 -1.57
CA PRO A 131 1.98 -1.89 -1.64
C PRO A 131 2.53 -1.70 -3.08
N LEU A 132 1.67 -1.80 -4.09
CA LEU A 132 2.04 -1.68 -5.51
C LEU A 132 2.71 -0.34 -5.87
N LEU A 133 2.43 0.74 -5.14
CA LEU A 133 2.96 2.08 -5.46
C LEU A 133 4.41 2.30 -4.99
N LEU A 134 5.02 1.36 -4.26
CA LEU A 134 6.42 1.46 -3.81
C LEU A 134 7.43 0.83 -4.78
N LEU A 135 6.96 0.22 -5.88
CA LEU A 135 7.82 -0.26 -6.98
C LEU A 135 8.19 0.84 -7.99
N LEU A 136 7.62 2.03 -7.86
CA LEU A 136 7.97 3.19 -8.68
C LEU A 136 9.08 4.00 -8.00
N PRO A 137 10.21 4.24 -8.67
CA PRO A 137 11.30 5.03 -8.11
C PRO A 137 10.79 6.44 -7.72
N PRO A 138 11.35 7.04 -6.65
CA PRO A 138 10.88 8.31 -6.09
C PRO A 138 10.92 9.50 -7.06
N LEU A 139 11.57 9.36 -8.22
CA LEU A 139 11.54 10.35 -9.30
C LEU A 139 10.15 10.54 -9.94
N LEU A 140 9.29 9.51 -9.95
CA LEU A 140 7.99 9.60 -10.63
C LEU A 140 6.88 10.21 -9.75
N LEU A 141 7.04 10.19 -8.43
CA LEU A 141 6.11 10.79 -7.47
C LEU A 141 6.16 12.34 -7.47
N LYS A 142 7.30 12.94 -7.83
CA LYS A 142 7.42 14.41 -7.94
C LYS A 142 6.58 15.00 -9.08
N HIS A 143 6.32 14.23 -10.13
CA HIS A 143 5.52 14.70 -11.26
C HIS A 143 4.00 14.56 -11.02
N ALA A 144 3.56 13.60 -10.21
CA ALA A 144 2.13 13.39 -9.94
C ALA A 144 1.56 14.37 -8.89
N ALA A 145 2.41 14.96 -8.05
CA ALA A 145 1.99 15.88 -6.98
C ALA A 145 1.84 17.35 -7.43
N ASN A 146 2.10 17.67 -8.71
CA ASN A 146 1.92 19.03 -9.24
C ASN A 146 0.92 19.02 -10.41
N PRO A 147 -0.39 19.04 -10.15
CA PRO A 147 -1.36 19.32 -11.20
C PRO A 147 -1.13 20.75 -11.71
N PRO A 148 -1.13 21.01 -13.02
CA PRO A 148 -1.06 22.37 -13.53
C PRO A 148 -2.29 23.13 -13.01
N LEU A 149 -2.04 24.22 -12.29
CA LEU A 149 -3.03 25.25 -12.01
C LEU A 149 -3.64 25.66 -13.37
N GLN A 150 -4.86 25.19 -13.66
CA GLN A 150 -5.65 25.75 -14.73
C GLN A 150 -6.04 27.16 -14.32
N SER A 151 -5.19 28.10 -14.74
CA SER A 151 -5.54 29.50 -14.93
C SER A 151 -6.50 29.59 -16.10
N THR A 152 -7.76 29.90 -15.83
CA THR A 152 -8.62 30.60 -16.79
C THR A 152 -9.60 31.49 -16.02
N ALA A 153 -9.54 32.76 -16.42
CA ALA A 153 -10.49 33.84 -16.17
C ALA A 153 -11.92 33.48 -16.61
#